data_AF-A0A5D3C8M0-F1
#
_entry.id   AF-A0A5D3C8M0-F1
#
_cell.length_a   1.000
_cell.length_b   1.000
_cell.length_c   1.000
_cell.angle_alpha   90.00
_cell.angle_beta   90.00
_cell.angle_gamma   90.00
#
_symmetry.space_group_name_H-M   'P 1'
#
loop_
_entity.id
_entity.type
_entity.pdbx_description
1 polymer ?
#
loop_
_entity_poly.entity_id
_entity_poly.type
_entity_poly.pdbx_seq_one_letter_code
_entity_poly.pdbx_strand_id
1 'polypeptide(L)'
;MLLSSLAGIQEGKDAIVEEGGIAALVEAIEDGLVKGKEFAVLTLLQLCVESVRDPGLLVSEGGIPPLVALSHTGSVRAKHKAETLLGVVENVGRMKIVE
;
A
#
# COMPACT_ATOMS: atom_id res chain seq x y z
N MET A 1 -4.23 -12.92 4.78
CA MET A 1 -4.20 -14.01 3.76
C MET A 1 -5.36 -13.94 2.77
N LEU A 2 -6.61 -13.66 3.18
CA LEU A 2 -7.72 -13.56 2.22
C LEU A 2 -7.67 -12.30 1.34
N LEU A 3 -7.33 -11.12 1.91
CA LEU A 3 -7.25 -9.86 1.14
C LEU A 3 -6.22 -9.92 -0.01
N SER A 4 -5.08 -10.56 0.20
CA SER A 4 -4.04 -10.68 -0.84
C SER A 4 -4.48 -11.54 -2.04
N SER A 5 -5.45 -12.45 -1.86
CA SER A 5 -6.01 -13.22 -2.97
C SER A 5 -7.08 -12.43 -3.73
N LEU A 6 -7.86 -11.60 -3.02
CA LEU A 6 -8.87 -10.73 -3.65
C LEU A 6 -8.20 -9.61 -4.46
N ALA A 7 -7.08 -9.08 -3.97
CA ALA A 7 -6.27 -8.10 -4.69
C ALA A 7 -5.56 -8.67 -5.95
N GLY A 8 -5.77 -9.94 -6.31
CA GLY A 8 -5.30 -10.52 -7.57
C GLY A 8 -6.23 -10.30 -8.77
N ILE A 9 -7.47 -9.85 -8.54
CA ILE A 9 -8.48 -9.57 -9.59
C ILE A 9 -9.06 -8.17 -9.41
N GLN A 10 -9.50 -7.53 -10.51
CA GLN A 10 -9.89 -6.12 -10.48
C GLN A 10 -11.09 -5.86 -9.56
N GLU A 11 -12.11 -6.73 -9.60
CA GLU A 11 -13.31 -6.62 -8.76
C GLU A 11 -12.98 -6.71 -7.26
N GLY A 12 -12.01 -7.56 -6.91
CA GLY A 12 -11.55 -7.69 -5.54
C GLY A 12 -10.76 -6.47 -5.06
N LYS A 13 -9.98 -5.85 -5.95
CA LYS A 13 -9.31 -4.57 -5.67
C LYS A 13 -10.32 -3.45 -5.43
N ASP A 14 -11.36 -3.38 -6.25
CA ASP A 14 -12.39 -2.35 -6.13
C ASP A 14 -13.18 -2.49 -4.83
N ALA A 15 -13.61 -3.71 -4.49
CA ALA A 15 -14.29 -4.00 -3.23
C ALA A 15 -13.43 -3.66 -2.01
N ILE A 16 -12.13 -3.99 -2.03
CA ILE A 16 -11.22 -3.65 -0.90
C ILE A 16 -11.22 -2.14 -0.65
N VAL A 17 -11.18 -1.32 -1.70
CA VAL A 17 -11.07 0.12 -1.51
C VAL A 17 -12.44 0.75 -1.18
N GLU A 18 -13.54 0.26 -1.78
CA GLU A 18 -14.90 0.71 -1.45
C GLU A 18 -15.24 0.48 0.03
N GLU A 19 -14.75 -0.61 0.61
CA GLU A 19 -14.92 -0.98 2.01
C GLU A 19 -13.87 -0.31 2.94
N GLY A 20 -13.15 0.72 2.48
CA GLY A 20 -12.17 1.45 3.30
C GLY A 20 -10.89 0.66 3.61
N GLY A 21 -10.59 -0.39 2.86
CA GLY A 21 -9.48 -1.30 3.13
C GLY A 21 -8.09 -0.67 3.07
N ILE A 22 -7.91 0.49 2.41
CA ILE A 22 -6.62 1.19 2.41
C ILE A 22 -6.25 1.64 3.83
N ALA A 23 -7.18 2.27 4.55
CA ALA A 23 -6.96 2.71 5.93
C ALA A 23 -6.63 1.52 6.84
N ALA A 24 -7.37 0.41 6.72
CA ALA A 24 -7.12 -0.80 7.49
C ALA A 24 -5.75 -1.44 7.16
N LEU A 25 -5.29 -1.34 5.92
CA LEU A 25 -3.96 -1.81 5.51
C LEU A 25 -2.84 -0.92 6.06
N VAL A 26 -3.06 0.40 6.15
CA VAL A 26 -2.12 1.34 6.78
C VAL A 26 -1.98 1.03 8.27
N GLU A 27 -3.10 0.89 9.00
CA GLU A 27 -3.11 0.50 10.41
C GLU A 27 -2.39 -0.84 10.63
N ALA A 28 -2.62 -1.82 9.74
CA ALA A 28 -1.94 -3.11 9.80
C ALA A 28 -0.41 -3.00 9.60
N ILE A 29 0.10 -1.98 8.90
CA ILE A 29 1.53 -1.72 8.80
C ILE A 29 2.09 -1.12 10.09
N GLU A 30 1.32 -0.27 10.76
CA GLU A 30 1.70 0.36 12.04
C GLU A 30 1.75 -0.68 13.16
N ASP A 31 0.65 -1.41 13.37
CA ASP A 31 0.43 -2.20 14.58
C ASP A 31 0.40 -3.72 14.35
N GLY A 32 0.47 -4.16 13.10
CA GLY A 32 0.38 -5.59 12.76
C GLY A 32 1.60 -6.42 13.16
N LEU A 33 1.40 -7.74 13.21
CA LEU A 33 2.50 -8.70 13.35
C LEU A 33 3.42 -8.67 12.12
N VAL A 34 4.69 -9.08 12.26
CA VAL A 34 5.70 -9.06 11.17
C VAL A 34 5.17 -9.63 9.84
N LYS A 35 4.50 -10.78 9.87
CA LYS A 35 3.88 -11.37 8.67
C LYS A 35 2.71 -10.55 8.15
N GLY A 36 1.89 -10.00 9.06
CA GLY A 36 0.77 -9.12 8.72
C GLY A 36 1.22 -7.87 7.98
N LYS A 37 2.29 -7.21 8.46
CA LYS A 37 2.89 -6.04 7.81
C LYS A 37 3.37 -6.35 6.38
N GLU A 38 4.01 -7.50 6.18
CA GLU A 38 4.45 -7.94 4.85
C GLU A 38 3.28 -8.19 3.88
N PHE A 39 2.19 -8.78 4.37
CA PHE A 39 0.98 -8.94 3.56
C PHE A 39 0.28 -7.60 3.28
N ALA A 40 0.22 -6.71 4.27
CA ALA A 40 -0.43 -5.42 4.11
C ALA A 40 0.26 -4.57 3.04
N VAL A 41 1.59 -4.46 3.10
CA VAL A 41 2.36 -3.71 2.09
C VAL A 41 2.30 -4.37 0.71
N LEU A 42 2.22 -5.70 0.63
CA LEU A 42 2.00 -6.40 -0.65
C LEU A 42 0.65 -6.03 -1.27
N THR A 43 -0.42 -6.05 -0.47
CA THR A 43 -1.76 -5.70 -0.96
C THR A 43 -1.83 -4.23 -1.39
N LEU A 44 -1.24 -3.30 -0.63
CA LEU A 44 -1.15 -1.90 -1.06
C LEU A 44 -0.38 -1.73 -2.37
N LEU A 45 0.71 -2.48 -2.57
CA LEU A 45 1.46 -2.46 -3.83
C LEU A 45 0.60 -2.93 -5.00
N GLN A 46 -0.17 -4.01 -4.83
CA GLN A 46 -1.10 -4.51 -5.86
C GLN A 46 -2.22 -3.51 -6.17
N LEU A 47 -2.68 -2.76 -5.17
CA LEU A 47 -3.68 -1.71 -5.37
C LEU A 47 -3.11 -0.49 -6.10
N CYS A 48 -1.89 -0.06 -5.78
CA CYS A 48 -1.30 1.16 -6.35
C CYS A 48 -0.55 0.98 -7.67
N VAL A 49 -0.03 -0.22 -7.95
CA VAL A 49 0.77 -0.49 -9.17
C VAL A 49 -0.07 -1.16 -10.25
N GLU A 50 -0.95 -2.08 -9.85
CA GLU A 50 -1.69 -2.93 -10.79
C GLU A 50 -3.17 -2.56 -10.89
N SER A 51 -3.61 -1.49 -10.22
CA SER A 51 -4.93 -0.90 -10.42
C SER A 51 -4.76 0.53 -10.89
N VAL A 52 -5.70 1.04 -11.69
CA VAL A 52 -5.74 2.44 -12.16
C VAL A 52 -6.06 3.42 -11.00
N ARG A 53 -5.99 2.96 -9.75
CA ARG A 53 -6.37 3.72 -8.56
C ARG A 53 -5.26 4.71 -8.24
N ASP A 54 -5.66 5.97 -8.05
CA ASP A 54 -4.77 7.06 -7.68
C ASP A 54 -4.03 6.75 -6.36
N PRO A 55 -2.69 6.62 -6.36
CA PRO A 55 -1.89 6.48 -5.14
C PRO A 55 -2.08 7.63 -4.16
N GLY A 56 -2.69 8.74 -4.58
CA GLY A 56 -3.14 9.83 -3.72
C GLY A 56 -4.06 9.39 -2.58
N LEU A 57 -4.85 8.33 -2.74
CA LEU A 57 -5.70 7.83 -1.64
C LEU A 57 -4.87 7.22 -0.51
N LEU A 58 -3.80 6.50 -0.83
CA LEU A 58 -2.85 6.01 0.18
C LEU A 58 -2.17 7.17 0.92
N VAL A 59 -1.88 8.26 0.21
CA VAL A 59 -1.29 9.47 0.82
C VAL A 59 -2.30 10.16 1.73
N SER A 60 -3.56 10.31 1.30
CA SER A 60 -4.61 10.95 2.12
C SER A 60 -4.94 10.16 3.39
N GLU A 61 -4.84 8.83 3.33
CA GLU A 61 -4.98 7.94 4.50
C GLU A 61 -3.72 7.88 5.38
N GLY A 62 -2.71 8.73 5.12
CA GLY A 62 -1.53 8.82 5.98
C GLY A 62 -0.54 7.65 5.83
N GLY A 63 -0.53 6.96 4.69
CA GLY A 63 0.32 5.78 4.49
C GLY A 63 1.83 6.04 4.46
N ILE A 64 2.29 7.28 4.27
CA ILE A 64 3.73 7.56 4.09
C ILE A 64 4.56 7.28 5.36
N PRO A 65 4.25 7.83 6.55
CA PRO A 65 5.06 7.58 7.74
C PRO A 65 5.18 6.08 8.11
N PRO A 66 4.11 5.26 8.05
CA PRO A 66 4.21 3.81 8.31
C PRO A 66 5.07 3.08 7.28
N LEU A 67 5.01 3.47 6.02
CA LEU A 67 5.85 2.89 4.96
C LEU A 67 7.32 3.23 5.14
N VAL A 68 7.64 4.46 5.55
CA VAL A 68 9.02 4.85 5.89
C VAL A 68 9.51 4.07 7.11
N ALA A 69 8.70 3.94 8.16
CA ALA A 69 9.08 3.12 9.32
C ALA A 69 9.33 1.65 8.92
N LEU A 70 8.46 1.10 8.06
CA LEU A 70 8.56 -0.28 7.58
C LEU A 70 9.80 -0.52 6.71
N SER A 71 10.23 0.46 5.88
CA SER A 71 11.45 0.35 5.07
C SER A 71 12.72 0.26 5.94
N HIS A 72 12.69 0.84 7.14
CA HIS A 72 13.81 0.75 8.08
C HIS A 72 13.75 -0.49 9.00
N THR A 73 12.55 -0.93 9.40
CA THR A 73 12.38 -1.90 10.49
C THR A 73 11.81 -3.26 10.07
N GLY A 74 11.23 -3.37 8.87
CA GLY A 74 10.55 -4.57 8.40
C GLY A 74 11.46 -5.76 8.09
N SER A 75 10.86 -6.91 7.77
CA SER A 75 11.58 -8.03 7.15
C SER A 75 12.22 -7.58 5.82
N VAL A 76 13.26 -8.27 5.34
CA VAL A 76 13.88 -7.97 4.04
C VAL A 76 12.83 -7.83 2.93
N ARG A 77 11.81 -8.70 2.95
CA ARG A 77 10.71 -8.68 1.98
C ARG A 77 9.74 -7.51 2.18
N ALA A 78 9.47 -7.11 3.42
CA ALA A 78 8.61 -5.97 3.71
C ALA A 78 9.31 -4.65 3.35
N LYS A 79 10.61 -4.53 3.65
CA LYS A 79 11.42 -3.35 3.31
C LYS A 79 11.41 -3.06 1.82
N HIS A 80 11.75 -4.07 1.01
CA HIS A 80 11.79 -3.93 -0.44
C HIS A 80 10.44 -3.50 -1.05
N LYS A 81 9.33 -4.03 -0.53
CA LYS A 81 7.98 -3.64 -0.96
C LYS A 81 7.64 -2.21 -0.52
N ALA A 82 7.99 -1.82 0.70
CA ALA A 82 7.77 -0.47 1.19
C ALA A 82 8.54 0.56 0.36
N GLU A 83 9.81 0.29 0.05
CA GLU A 83 10.63 1.14 -0.83
C GLU A 83 10.04 1.26 -2.23
N THR A 84 9.57 0.14 -2.81
CA THR A 84 8.91 0.14 -4.11
C THR A 84 7.65 1.01 -4.10
N LEU A 85 6.81 0.86 -3.08
CA LEU A 85 5.56 1.61 -2.94
C LEU A 85 5.81 3.10 -2.70
N LEU A 86 6.84 3.45 -1.92
CA LEU A 86 7.28 4.84 -1.73
C LEU A 86 7.67 5.48 -3.07
N GLY A 87 8.42 4.77 -3.91
CA GLY A 87 8.76 5.27 -5.25
C GLY A 87 7.55 5.50 -6.16
N VAL A 88 6.48 4.71 -6.00
CA VAL A 88 5.22 4.89 -6.75
C VAL A 88 4.50 6.17 -6.31
N VAL A 89 4.32 6.39 -5.00
CA VAL A 89 3.64 7.59 -4.49
C VAL A 89 4.42 8.88 -4.77
N GLU A 90 5.75 8.84 -4.73
CA GLU A 90 6.61 9.98 -5.05
C GLU A 90 6.53 10.38 -6.53
N ASN A 91 6.45 9.41 -7.45
CA ASN A 91 6.30 9.69 -8.87
C ASN A 91 4.94 10.32 -9.19
N VAL A 92 3.85 9.88 -8.55
CA VAL A 92 2.53 10.51 -8.73
C VAL A 92 2.52 11.95 -8.22
N GLY A 93 3.21 12.21 -7.10
CA GLY A 93 3.42 13.56 -6.60
C GLY A 93 4.08 14.47 -7.64
N ARG A 94 5.04 13.96 -8.43
CA ARG A 94 5.71 14.72 -9.50
C ARG A 94 4.86 14.90 -10.75
N MET A 95 4.01 13.93 -11.11
CA MET A 95 3.15 14.00 -12.30
C MET A 95 2.01 15.02 -12.12
N LYS A 96 1.50 15.21 -10.89
CA LYS A 96 0.44 16.20 -10.60
C LYS A 96 0.91 17.66 -10.56
N ILE A 97 2.23 17.92 -10.58
CA ILE A 97 2.80 19.29 -10.59
C ILE A 97 3.10 19.77 -12.02
N VAL A 98 3.02 18.87 -13.01
CA VAL A 98 3.29 19.17 -14.41
C VAL A 98 2.03 19.27 -15.27
N GLU A 99 0.85 19.21 -14.65
CA GLU A 99 -0.47 19.44 -15.29
C GLU A 99 -1.15 20.71 -14.75
#